data_AF-A0A916B3W6-F1
#
_entry.id   AF-A0A916B3W6-F1
#
_cell.length_a   1.000
_cell.length_b   1.000
_cell.length_c   1.000
_cell.angle_alpha   90.00
_cell.angle_beta   90.00
_cell.angle_gamma   90.00
#
_symmetry.space_group_name_H-M   'P 1'
#
loop_
_entity.id
_entity.type
_entity.pdbx_description
1 polymer ?
#
loop_
_entity_poly.entity_id
_entity_poly.type
_entity_poly.pdbx_seq_one_letter_code
_entity_poly.pdbx_strand_id
1 'polypeptide(L)'
;MNINTSGNTVTFTEDAGATTALFAAAIDTIEPGDTITQLLLNLANVEAGDTLSFGGTDIDLNSNGATGPVAGFTYTVSSAGTNPVVTITHAGADDATVNALLNSLVFNNTSNNDPSTTARTVTLTSVTDSGSGTTADGTVATVN
;
A
#
# COMPACT_ATOMS: atom_id res chain seq x y z
N MET A 1 -15.04 10.16 -8.90
CA MET A 1 -13.96 9.15 -8.98
C MET A 1 -14.41 7.80 -9.51
N ASN A 2 -13.57 7.19 -10.36
CA ASN A 2 -13.58 5.78 -10.75
C ASN A 2 -12.32 5.09 -10.19
N ILE A 3 -12.46 3.90 -9.62
CA ILE A 3 -11.35 3.08 -9.12
C ILE A 3 -11.32 1.78 -9.92
N ASN A 4 -10.29 1.60 -10.73
CA ASN A 4 -10.00 0.32 -11.38
C ASN A 4 -8.64 -0.19 -10.88
N THR A 5 -8.70 -1.17 -10.00
CA THR A 5 -7.54 -1.77 -9.35
C THR A 5 -7.63 -3.28 -9.46
N SER A 6 -6.46 -3.93 -9.57
CA SER A 6 -6.33 -5.36 -9.44
C SER A 6 -5.18 -5.67 -8.47
N GLY A 7 -5.37 -6.73 -7.67
CA GLY A 7 -4.34 -7.23 -6.77
C GLY A 7 -3.60 -8.39 -7.39
N ASN A 8 -2.28 -8.39 -7.25
CA ASN A 8 -1.42 -9.47 -7.72
C ASN A 8 -1.24 -10.53 -6.64
N THR A 9 -0.95 -11.76 -7.08
CA THR A 9 -0.36 -12.78 -6.22
C THR A 9 1.16 -12.66 -6.33
N VAL A 10 1.79 -12.24 -5.24
CA VAL A 10 3.24 -12.12 -5.11
C VAL A 10 3.76 -13.38 -4.44
N THR A 11 4.86 -13.92 -4.94
CA THR A 11 5.60 -15.01 -4.29
C THR A 11 6.93 -14.47 -3.79
N PHE A 12 7.21 -14.68 -2.52
CA PHE A 12 8.51 -14.45 -1.96
C PHE A 12 9.50 -15.51 -2.41
N THR A 13 10.70 -15.06 -2.71
CA THR A 13 11.87 -15.91 -2.79
C THR A 13 12.84 -15.36 -1.77
N GLU A 14 13.28 -16.19 -0.83
CA GLU A 14 14.29 -15.80 0.16
C GLU A 14 15.53 -15.24 -0.55
N ASP A 15 16.13 -14.21 0.03
CA ASP A 15 17.28 -13.45 -0.51
C ASP A 15 17.05 -12.76 -1.88
N ALA A 16 15.84 -12.82 -2.44
CA ALA A 16 15.46 -11.98 -3.57
C ALA A 16 14.79 -10.70 -3.04
N GLY A 17 15.29 -9.54 -3.48
CA GLY A 17 14.54 -8.30 -3.27
C GLY A 17 13.17 -8.43 -3.94
N ALA A 18 12.11 -8.09 -3.23
CA ALA A 18 10.78 -8.11 -3.82
C ALA A 18 10.72 -7.10 -5.00
N THR A 19 10.28 -7.56 -6.17
CA THR A 19 10.18 -6.71 -7.38
C THR A 19 8.78 -6.66 -7.96
N THR A 20 7.86 -7.48 -7.47
CA THR A 20 6.50 -7.58 -8.01
C THR A 20 5.60 -6.59 -7.29
N ALA A 21 5.00 -5.69 -8.07
CA ALA A 21 4.02 -4.75 -7.55
C ALA A 21 2.79 -5.49 -6.98
N LEU A 22 2.26 -4.99 -5.88
CA LEU A 22 1.05 -5.52 -5.24
C LEU A 22 -0.19 -5.23 -6.06
N PHE A 23 -0.26 -4.07 -6.69
CA PHE A 23 -1.43 -3.60 -7.42
C PHE A 23 -1.09 -3.17 -8.84
N ALA A 24 -2.07 -3.32 -9.74
CA ALA A 24 -2.18 -2.48 -10.91
C ALA A 24 -3.37 -1.53 -10.70
N ALA A 25 -3.16 -0.23 -10.91
CA ALA A 25 -4.11 0.82 -10.59
C ALA A 25 -4.30 1.79 -11.77
N ALA A 26 -5.56 2.11 -12.00
CA ALA A 26 -6.05 3.14 -12.91
C ALA A 26 -7.21 3.89 -12.23
N ILE A 27 -6.86 4.74 -11.27
CA ILE A 27 -7.76 5.69 -10.61
C ILE A 27 -7.92 6.92 -11.50
N ASP A 28 -9.15 7.42 -11.57
CA ASP A 28 -9.54 8.64 -12.29
C ASP A 28 -10.45 9.46 -11.38
N THR A 29 -10.07 10.69 -11.06
CA THR A 29 -10.92 11.59 -10.26
C THR A 29 -12.22 11.95 -10.98
N ILE A 30 -12.26 11.82 -12.32
CA ILE A 30 -13.34 12.18 -13.25
C ILE A 30 -13.47 13.69 -13.44
N GLU A 31 -13.51 14.45 -12.35
CA GLU A 31 -13.66 15.90 -12.37
C GLU A 31 -12.29 16.62 -12.47
N PRO A 32 -12.03 17.42 -13.53
CA PRO A 32 -10.77 18.14 -13.65
C PRO A 32 -10.54 19.11 -12.49
N GLY A 33 -9.37 18.98 -11.86
CA GLY A 33 -8.97 19.82 -10.73
C GLY A 33 -9.21 19.19 -9.37
N ASP A 34 -9.94 18.08 -9.30
CA ASP A 34 -9.95 17.25 -8.10
C ASP A 34 -8.60 16.53 -7.92
N THR A 35 -8.26 16.27 -6.67
CA THR A 35 -6.99 15.69 -6.27
C THR A 35 -7.19 14.64 -5.20
N ILE A 36 -6.31 13.65 -5.16
CA ILE A 36 -6.34 12.55 -4.20
C ILE A 36 -5.51 12.93 -2.97
N THR A 37 -6.10 12.73 -1.79
CA THR A 37 -5.53 13.17 -0.51
C THR A 37 -5.20 12.02 0.43
N GLN A 38 -5.81 10.84 0.24
CA GLN A 38 -5.57 9.68 1.10
C GLN A 38 -5.75 8.34 0.36
N LEU A 39 -4.92 7.38 0.74
CA LEU A 39 -5.08 5.94 0.51
C LEU A 39 -5.10 5.23 1.86
N LEU A 40 -5.98 4.24 2.00
CA LEU A 40 -6.04 3.39 3.19
C LEU A 40 -5.77 1.93 2.82
N LEU A 41 -4.73 1.35 3.39
CA LEU A 41 -4.37 -0.05 3.21
C LEU A 41 -4.59 -0.81 4.52
N ASN A 42 -5.26 -1.95 4.46
CA ASN A 42 -5.37 -2.86 5.59
C ASN A 42 -4.61 -4.14 5.28
N LEU A 43 -3.77 -4.57 6.21
CA LEU A 43 -2.93 -5.75 6.04
C LEU A 43 -3.39 -6.87 6.99
N ALA A 44 -3.07 -8.12 6.63
CA ALA A 44 -3.31 -9.25 7.50
C ALA A 44 -2.16 -10.26 7.43
N ASN A 45 -1.98 -10.97 8.56
CA ASN A 45 -0.95 -11.99 8.77
C ASN A 45 0.47 -11.43 8.61
N VAL A 46 0.65 -10.16 8.95
CA VAL A 46 1.97 -9.52 8.96
C VAL A 46 2.78 -10.09 10.13
N GLU A 47 4.03 -10.42 9.85
CA GLU A 47 5.01 -10.99 10.77
C GLU A 47 6.15 -10.00 11.02
N ALA A 48 7.06 -10.34 11.93
CA ALA A 48 8.22 -9.50 12.23
C ALA A 48 9.12 -9.36 10.99
N GLY A 49 9.51 -8.12 10.70
CA GLY A 49 10.41 -7.80 9.59
C GLY A 49 9.70 -7.61 8.25
N ASP A 50 8.37 -7.76 8.21
CA ASP A 50 7.56 -7.39 7.05
C ASP A 50 7.58 -5.86 6.85
N THR A 51 7.75 -5.47 5.61
CA THR A 51 7.81 -4.07 5.20
C THR A 51 6.95 -3.83 3.97
N LEU A 52 6.45 -2.60 3.85
CA LEU A 52 5.81 -2.11 2.65
C LEU A 52 6.70 -1.05 2.01
N SER A 53 7.09 -1.28 0.76
CA SER A 53 8.02 -0.45 0.03
C SER A 53 7.28 0.38 -1.01
N PHE A 54 7.51 1.69 -1.00
CA PHE A 54 7.19 2.57 -2.13
C PHE A 54 8.16 3.74 -2.16
N GLY A 55 8.37 4.33 -3.34
CA GLY A 55 9.28 5.46 -3.45
C GLY A 55 10.73 5.17 -3.07
N GLY A 56 11.14 3.89 -3.05
CA GLY A 56 12.46 3.45 -2.62
C GLY A 56 12.68 3.40 -1.10
N THR A 57 11.62 3.62 -0.31
CA THR A 57 11.69 3.52 1.16
C THR A 57 10.88 2.32 1.64
N ASP A 58 11.48 1.52 2.51
CA ASP A 58 10.81 0.43 3.21
C ASP A 58 10.17 0.96 4.50
N ILE A 59 8.88 0.69 4.68
CA ILE A 59 8.13 1.06 5.87
C ILE A 59 7.92 -0.18 6.72
N ASP A 60 8.39 -0.14 7.97
CA ASP A 60 8.17 -1.19 8.96
C ASP A 60 6.69 -1.27 9.35
N LEU A 61 6.09 -2.44 9.11
CA LEU A 61 4.67 -2.73 9.40
C LEU A 61 4.44 -3.16 10.85
N ASN A 62 5.49 -3.43 11.61
CA ASN A 62 5.41 -3.85 13.01
C ASN A 62 5.54 -2.68 14.01
N SER A 63 5.93 -1.48 13.56
CA SER A 63 6.10 -0.30 14.41
C SER A 63 4.83 0.58 14.48
N ASN A 64 4.05 0.44 15.56
CA ASN A 64 2.83 1.24 15.74
C ASN A 64 3.13 2.73 15.92
N GLY A 65 2.44 3.58 15.17
CA GLY A 65 2.64 5.03 15.15
C GLY A 65 3.82 5.48 14.28
N ALA A 66 4.48 4.57 13.55
CA ALA A 66 5.52 4.95 12.60
C ALA A 66 4.94 5.87 11.52
N THR A 67 5.63 6.97 11.24
CA THR A 67 5.21 7.97 10.25
C THR A 67 6.43 8.66 9.66
N GLY A 68 6.32 9.10 8.41
CA GLY A 68 7.39 9.84 7.76
C GLY A 68 7.06 10.19 6.31
N PRO A 69 7.87 11.06 5.69
CA PRO A 69 7.74 11.39 4.28
C PRO A 69 8.32 10.27 3.40
N VAL A 70 7.60 9.90 2.33
CA VAL A 70 8.06 8.94 1.30
C VAL A 70 7.54 9.39 -0.07
N ALA A 71 8.44 9.63 -1.02
CA ALA A 71 8.11 10.06 -2.39
C ALA A 71 7.09 11.22 -2.50
N GLY A 72 7.15 12.19 -1.57
CA GLY A 72 6.22 13.34 -1.54
C GLY A 72 4.92 13.07 -0.78
N PHE A 73 4.66 11.83 -0.37
CA PHE A 73 3.55 11.45 0.51
C PHE A 73 3.99 11.40 1.97
N THR A 74 3.03 11.33 2.88
CA THR A 74 3.27 10.97 4.29
C THR A 74 2.58 9.64 4.58
N TYR A 75 3.28 8.68 5.16
CA TYR A 75 2.65 7.45 5.65
C TYR A 75 2.41 7.52 7.16
N THR A 76 1.47 6.72 7.65
CA THR A 76 1.32 6.38 9.06
C THR A 76 0.95 4.91 9.18
N VAL A 77 1.63 4.18 10.06
CA VAL A 77 1.28 2.80 10.43
C VAL A 77 0.52 2.84 11.75
N SER A 78 -0.67 2.29 11.77
CA SER A 78 -1.49 2.12 12.98
C SER A 78 -1.88 0.66 13.14
N SER A 79 -2.27 0.25 14.35
CA SER A 79 -2.62 -1.14 14.65
C SER A 79 -1.53 -2.14 14.25
N ALA A 80 -0.26 -1.75 14.39
CA ALA A 80 0.88 -2.55 13.93
C ALA A 80 0.94 -3.96 14.57
N GLY A 81 1.66 -4.87 13.93
CA GLY A 81 1.67 -6.29 14.30
C GLY A 81 0.99 -7.13 13.23
N THR A 82 0.03 -7.98 13.58
CA THR A 82 -0.60 -8.94 12.64
C THR A 82 -1.53 -8.29 11.63
N ASN A 83 -2.16 -7.15 11.97
CA ASN A 83 -3.15 -6.48 11.13
C ASN A 83 -2.94 -4.95 11.07
N PRO A 84 -1.79 -4.48 10.55
CA PRO A 84 -1.52 -3.05 10.44
C PRO A 84 -2.46 -2.38 9.45
N VAL A 85 -2.77 -1.13 9.73
CA VAL A 85 -3.41 -0.20 8.81
C VAL A 85 -2.37 0.85 8.42
N VAL A 86 -2.08 0.92 7.12
CA VAL A 86 -1.20 1.94 6.55
C VAL A 86 -2.06 3.01 5.90
N THR A 87 -1.97 4.23 6.42
CA THR A 87 -2.58 5.42 5.82
C THR A 87 -1.50 6.19 5.08
N ILE A 88 -1.73 6.47 3.79
CA ILE A 88 -0.83 7.29 2.97
C ILE A 88 -1.58 8.56 2.60
N THR A 89 -1.02 9.74 2.87
CA THR A 89 -1.64 11.04 2.62
C THR A 89 -0.79 11.94 1.74
N HIS A 90 -1.46 12.87 1.05
CA HIS A 90 -0.86 13.94 0.28
C HIS A 90 -1.73 15.20 0.39
N ALA A 91 -1.15 16.38 0.16
CA ALA A 91 -1.88 17.65 0.14
C ALA A 91 -2.80 17.83 -1.09
N GLY A 92 -2.98 16.79 -1.92
CA GLY A 92 -3.64 16.84 -3.23
C GLY A 92 -2.73 16.36 -4.36
N ALA A 93 -2.65 15.05 -4.55
CA ALA A 93 -1.91 14.42 -5.65
C ALA A 93 -2.82 14.25 -6.86
N ASP A 94 -2.26 14.35 -8.06
CA ASP A 94 -3.01 14.01 -9.27
C ASP A 94 -3.15 12.49 -9.46
N ASP A 95 -4.05 12.09 -10.35
CA ASP A 95 -4.34 10.70 -10.67
C ASP A 95 -3.09 9.92 -11.08
N ALA A 96 -2.24 10.54 -11.92
CA ALA A 96 -1.03 9.91 -12.43
C ALA A 96 -0.04 9.59 -11.30
N THR A 97 0.13 10.50 -10.35
CA THR A 97 1.03 10.34 -9.20
C THR A 97 0.55 9.22 -8.27
N VAL A 98 -0.76 9.15 -8.00
CA VAL A 98 -1.32 8.09 -7.16
C VAL A 98 -1.27 6.73 -7.85
N ASN A 99 -1.58 6.68 -9.15
CA ASN A 99 -1.45 5.46 -9.92
C ASN A 99 0.01 4.97 -9.94
N ALA A 100 0.98 5.87 -10.12
CA ALA A 100 2.40 5.53 -10.04
C ALA A 100 2.79 4.99 -8.66
N LEU A 101 2.29 5.58 -7.57
CA LEU A 101 2.52 5.07 -6.22
C LEU A 101 1.97 3.66 -6.05
N LEU A 102 0.68 3.44 -6.36
CA LEU A 102 0.03 2.13 -6.20
C LEU A 102 0.71 1.05 -7.05
N ASN A 103 1.10 1.40 -8.27
CA ASN A 103 1.83 0.52 -9.19
C ASN A 103 3.29 0.26 -8.77
N SER A 104 3.81 1.01 -7.78
CA SER A 104 5.16 0.85 -7.23
C SER A 104 5.18 0.16 -5.86
N LEU A 105 4.01 -0.09 -5.27
CA LEU A 105 3.93 -0.74 -3.96
C LEU A 105 4.41 -2.18 -4.05
N VAL A 106 5.41 -2.50 -3.24
CA VAL A 106 5.96 -3.85 -3.14
C VAL A 106 5.95 -4.25 -1.67
N PHE A 107 5.66 -5.51 -1.40
CA PHE A 107 5.75 -6.08 -0.06
C PHE A 107 7.07 -6.83 0.08
N ASN A 108 7.81 -6.61 1.17
CA ASN A 108 9.11 -7.20 1.40
C ASN A 108 9.24 -7.77 2.82
N ASN A 109 10.16 -8.70 3.04
CA ASN A 109 10.45 -9.22 4.38
C ASN A 109 11.97 -9.21 4.61
N THR A 110 12.39 -8.67 5.76
CA THR A 110 13.81 -8.50 6.12
C THR A 110 14.39 -9.69 6.89
N SER A 111 13.56 -10.65 7.27
CA SER A 111 13.95 -11.93 7.89
C SER A 111 14.13 -13.01 6.81
N ASN A 112 15.26 -13.69 6.84
CA ASN A 112 15.64 -14.70 5.83
C ASN A 112 15.66 -16.12 6.39
N ASN A 113 14.93 -16.39 7.48
CA ASN A 113 15.04 -17.65 8.21
C ASN A 113 13.72 -18.38 8.45
N ASP A 114 12.58 -17.86 8.00
CA ASP A 114 11.30 -18.54 8.20
C ASP A 114 10.32 -18.21 7.06
N PRO A 115 10.20 -19.07 6.03
CA PRO A 115 9.16 -18.92 5.04
C PRO A 115 7.82 -19.17 5.72
N SER A 116 7.02 -18.12 5.86
CA SER A 116 5.71 -18.22 6.48
C SER A 116 4.84 -19.24 5.76
N THR A 117 4.07 -19.97 6.54
CA THR A 117 3.07 -20.93 6.01
C THR A 117 1.70 -20.29 5.79
N THR A 118 1.54 -19.02 6.18
CA THR A 118 0.29 -18.26 6.03
C THR A 118 0.51 -17.08 5.09
N ALA A 119 -0.30 -17.02 4.03
CA ALA A 119 -0.27 -15.91 3.10
C ALA A 119 -0.62 -14.59 3.80
N ARG A 120 0.13 -13.53 3.50
CA ARG A 120 -0.26 -12.16 3.87
C ARG A 120 -1.24 -11.62 2.84
N THR A 121 -2.08 -10.68 3.28
CA THR A 121 -2.91 -9.91 2.36
C THR A 121 -2.68 -8.44 2.56
N VAL A 122 -2.69 -7.68 1.46
CA VAL A 122 -2.72 -6.22 1.46
C VAL A 122 -3.97 -5.80 0.71
N THR A 123 -4.87 -5.08 1.39
CA THR A 123 -6.14 -4.64 0.83
C THR A 123 -6.15 -3.13 0.68
N LEU A 124 -6.30 -2.63 -0.55
CA LEU A 124 -6.65 -1.24 -0.78
C LEU A 124 -8.10 -1.04 -0.38
N THR A 125 -8.31 -0.43 0.78
CA THR A 125 -9.63 -0.32 1.41
C THR A 125 -10.40 0.87 0.83
N SER A 126 -9.73 2.01 0.69
CA SER A 126 -10.34 3.22 0.15
C SER A 126 -9.33 4.21 -0.41
N VAL A 127 -9.87 5.11 -1.24
CA VAL A 127 -9.20 6.27 -1.81
C VAL A 127 -10.06 7.50 -1.49
N THR A 128 -9.44 8.60 -1.07
CA THR A 128 -10.14 9.87 -0.81
C THR A 128 -9.67 10.96 -1.76
N ASP A 129 -10.60 11.58 -2.49
CA ASP A 129 -10.35 12.79 -3.29
C ASP A 129 -11.04 14.04 -2.71
N SER A 130 -10.68 15.20 -3.24
CA SER A 130 -11.16 16.52 -2.80
C SER A 130 -12.62 16.84 -3.16
N GLY A 131 -13.18 16.20 -4.18
CA GLY A 131 -14.52 16.48 -4.69
C GLY A 131 -15.56 15.53 -4.12
N SER A 132 -15.34 14.23 -4.31
CA SER A 132 -16.30 13.17 -3.93
C SER A 132 -16.08 12.62 -2.52
N GLY A 133 -14.93 12.92 -1.91
CA GLY A 133 -14.55 12.38 -0.60
C GLY A 133 -14.05 10.94 -0.71
N THR A 134 -14.41 10.10 0.25
CA THR A 134 -13.87 8.73 0.34
C THR A 134 -14.69 7.73 -0.46
N THR A 135 -14.03 7.05 -1.40
CA THR A 135 -14.58 5.95 -2.19
C THR A 135 -13.95 4.63 -1.72
N ALA A 136 -14.78 3.61 -1.46
CA ALA A 136 -14.32 2.27 -1.11
C ALA A 136 -13.85 1.48 -2.34
N ASP A 137 -12.84 0.63 -2.17
CA ASP A 137 -12.35 -0.28 -3.22
C ASP A 137 -12.50 -1.74 -2.76
N GLY A 138 -11.59 -2.22 -1.91
CA GLY A 138 -11.58 -3.59 -1.38
C GLY A 138 -10.71 -4.56 -2.18
N THR A 139 -9.95 -4.09 -3.16
CA THR A 139 -9.03 -4.91 -3.94
C THR A 139 -7.93 -5.50 -3.05
N VAL A 140 -7.68 -6.81 -3.21
CA VAL A 140 -6.75 -7.59 -2.37
C VAL A 140 -5.58 -8.11 -3.19
N ALA A 141 -4.37 -7.76 -2.78
CA ALA A 141 -3.13 -8.44 -3.18
C ALA A 141 -2.79 -9.54 -2.17
N THR A 142 -2.31 -10.68 -2.66
CA THR A 142 -1.89 -11.81 -1.81
C THR A 142 -0.39 -11.99 -1.90
N VAL A 143 0.27 -12.22 -0.77
CA VAL A 143 1.71 -12.45 -0.71
C VAL A 143 1.97 -13.80 -0.04
N ASN A 144 2.57 -14.71 -0.80
CA ASN A 144 2.91 -16.07 -0.39
C ASN A 144 4.41 -16.22 -0.16
#